data_AF-A0A7S3P306-F1
#
_entry.id   AF-A0A7S3P306-F1
#
_cell.length_a   1.000
_cell.length_b   1.000
_cell.length_c   1.000
_cell.angle_alpha   90.00
_cell.angle_beta   90.00
_cell.angle_gamma   90.00
#
_symmetry.space_group_name_H-M   'P 1'
#
loop_
_entity.id
_entity.type
_entity.pdbx_description
1 polymer ?
#
loop_
_entity_poly.entity_id
_entity_poly.type
_entity_poly.pdbx_seq_one_letter_code
_entity_poly.pdbx_strand_id
1 'polypeptide(L)'
;FWKWVLFAIFHGIITFFGSTYGFRGIIDNDGKTEDFWFASTIAFSSIIHLVTWKLALELNFLNWVVLFAGIASIIFYWLFVIVFNTAFFSQLIQPELENVYFRILGNSKAWIVILFLPLVALLPDITVKYVWKLYRPDDSDKIVASSFNREGSYVQSWINKSEGSTHISDEFAANKRVVGRPVQEFNHISNEDF
;
A
#
# COMPACT_ATOMS: atom_id res chain seq x y z
N PHE A 1 9.45 -23.35 -6.86
CA PHE A 1 8.57 -24.05 -5.91
C PHE A 1 9.14 -24.08 -4.49
N TRP A 2 10.25 -24.79 -4.23
CA TRP A 2 10.80 -24.98 -2.87
C TRP A 2 11.08 -23.70 -2.07
N LYS A 3 11.58 -22.64 -2.71
CA LYS A 3 11.75 -21.31 -2.08
C LYS A 3 10.45 -20.84 -1.40
N TRP A 4 9.32 -20.93 -2.11
CA TRP A 4 8.02 -20.50 -1.60
C TRP A 4 7.53 -21.37 -0.44
N VAL A 5 7.78 -22.68 -0.50
CA VAL A 5 7.44 -23.62 0.59
C VAL A 5 8.24 -23.30 1.85
N LEU A 6 9.53 -23.04 1.73
CA LEU A 6 10.37 -22.67 2.87
C LEU A 6 9.91 -21.36 3.52
N PHE A 7 9.55 -20.35 2.72
CA PHE A 7 8.97 -19.11 3.25
C PHE A 7 7.64 -19.38 3.96
N ALA A 8 6.76 -20.20 3.40
CA ALA A 8 5.49 -20.54 4.04
C ALA A 8 5.68 -21.25 5.39
N ILE A 9 6.64 -22.18 5.49
CA ILE A 9 7.00 -22.83 6.75
C ILE A 9 7.54 -21.80 7.75
N PHE A 10 8.43 -20.91 7.31
CA PHE A 10 8.95 -19.83 8.13
C PHE A 10 7.83 -18.91 8.65
N HIS A 11 6.92 -18.48 7.79
CA HIS A 11 5.75 -17.68 8.18
C HIS A 11 4.90 -18.41 9.21
N GLY A 12 4.60 -19.69 8.99
CA GLY A 12 3.87 -20.51 9.95
C GLY A 12 4.55 -20.54 11.34
N ILE A 13 5.86 -20.81 11.37
CA ILE A 13 6.67 -20.81 12.59
C ILE A 13 6.59 -19.45 13.30
N ILE A 14 6.85 -18.35 12.59
CA ILE A 14 6.83 -17.01 13.19
C ILE A 14 5.44 -16.65 13.70
N THR A 15 4.38 -16.95 12.95
CA THR A 15 3.01 -16.63 13.39
C THR A 15 2.60 -17.44 14.63
N PHE A 16 2.95 -18.73 14.69
CA PHE A 16 2.61 -19.60 15.80
C PHE A 16 3.38 -19.27 17.07
N PHE A 17 4.72 -19.20 16.98
CA PHE A 17 5.54 -18.86 18.13
C PHE A 17 5.36 -17.40 18.54
N GLY A 18 5.18 -16.49 17.57
CA GLY A 18 4.93 -15.09 17.83
C GLY A 18 3.65 -14.84 18.63
N SER A 19 2.55 -15.52 18.30
CA SER A 19 1.32 -15.42 19.11
C SER A 19 1.50 -16.11 20.47
N THR A 20 2.14 -17.28 20.52
CA THR A 20 2.31 -18.05 21.76
C THR A 20 3.19 -17.33 22.78
N TYR A 21 4.35 -16.81 22.36
CA TYR A 21 5.22 -16.03 23.23
C TYR A 21 4.66 -14.64 23.52
N GLY A 22 3.96 -14.04 22.54
CA GLY A 22 3.23 -12.80 22.73
C GLY A 22 2.23 -12.88 23.87
N PHE A 23 1.59 -14.05 24.05
CA PHE A 23 0.59 -14.29 25.09
C PHE A 23 1.03 -15.21 26.23
N ARG A 24 2.34 -15.31 26.49
CA ARG A 24 2.85 -16.08 27.64
C ARG A 24 2.84 -15.25 28.93
N GLY A 25 2.08 -15.66 29.94
CA GLY A 25 2.04 -15.05 31.28
C GLY A 25 0.68 -14.50 31.70
N ILE A 26 0.64 -13.76 32.82
CA ILE A 26 -0.56 -13.05 33.32
C ILE A 26 -0.75 -11.80 32.47
N ILE A 27 -1.74 -11.80 31.59
CA ILE A 27 -1.82 -10.81 30.49
C ILE A 27 -3.17 -10.10 30.45
N ASP A 28 -4.18 -10.60 31.15
CA ASP A 28 -5.45 -9.88 31.28
C ASP A 28 -5.43 -8.93 32.49
N ASN A 29 -6.20 -7.84 32.42
CA ASN A 29 -6.36 -6.89 33.53
C ASN A 29 -6.89 -7.57 34.81
N ASP A 30 -7.53 -8.73 34.63
CA ASP A 30 -8.08 -9.58 35.69
C ASP A 30 -7.09 -10.61 36.26
N GLY A 31 -5.83 -10.60 35.82
CA GLY A 31 -4.80 -11.49 36.37
C GLY A 31 -4.84 -12.93 35.84
N LYS A 32 -5.60 -13.19 34.77
CA LYS A 32 -5.74 -14.53 34.17
C LYS A 32 -4.75 -14.75 33.03
N THR A 33 -4.39 -16.02 32.84
CA THR A 33 -3.65 -16.50 31.66
C THR A 33 -4.63 -16.86 30.56
N GLU A 34 -4.31 -16.46 29.33
CA GLU A 34 -5.15 -16.75 28.16
C GLU A 34 -5.06 -18.24 27.76
N ASP A 35 -6.17 -18.76 27.25
CA ASP A 35 -6.29 -20.17 26.85
C ASP A 35 -5.52 -20.49 25.57
N PHE A 36 -5.26 -21.79 25.33
CA PHE A 36 -4.60 -22.22 24.09
C PHE A 36 -5.38 -21.83 22.83
N TRP A 37 -6.72 -21.84 22.90
CA TRP A 37 -7.59 -21.41 21.81
C TRP A 37 -7.44 -19.92 21.51
N PHE A 38 -7.19 -19.10 22.53
CA PHE A 38 -6.95 -17.67 22.37
C PHE A 38 -5.67 -17.43 21.55
N ALA A 39 -4.56 -18.01 21.96
CA ALA A 39 -3.27 -17.88 21.26
C ALA A 39 -3.31 -18.47 19.83
N SER A 40 -4.00 -19.61 19.66
CA SER A 40 -4.16 -20.27 18.36
C SER A 40 -5.03 -19.45 17.40
N THR A 41 -6.09 -18.83 17.92
CA THR A 41 -6.99 -17.97 17.13
C THR A 41 -6.26 -16.71 16.69
N ILE A 42 -5.42 -16.12 17.56
CA ILE A 42 -4.55 -14.99 17.18
C ILE A 42 -3.53 -15.39 16.11
N ALA A 43 -2.89 -16.56 16.22
CA ALA A 43 -2.01 -17.06 15.17
C ALA A 43 -2.75 -17.19 13.84
N PHE A 44 -3.97 -17.73 13.87
CA PHE A 44 -4.81 -17.90 12.69
C PHE A 44 -5.21 -16.55 12.08
N SER A 45 -5.65 -15.58 12.87
CA SER A 45 -5.92 -14.23 12.39
C SER A 45 -4.68 -13.59 11.79
N SER A 46 -3.52 -13.76 12.43
CA SER A 46 -2.24 -13.20 11.97
C SER A 46 -1.83 -13.77 10.61
N ILE A 47 -1.97 -15.09 10.39
CA ILE A 47 -1.60 -15.70 9.09
C ILE A 47 -2.54 -15.26 7.96
N ILE A 48 -3.83 -15.01 8.22
CA ILE A 48 -4.76 -14.47 7.23
C ILE A 48 -4.34 -13.06 6.77
N HIS A 49 -3.94 -12.20 7.72
CA HIS A 49 -3.41 -10.87 7.41
C HIS A 49 -2.07 -10.98 6.66
N LEU A 50 -1.19 -11.88 7.12
CA LEU A 50 0.11 -12.15 6.48
C LEU A 50 -0.06 -12.50 5.01
N VAL A 51 -0.89 -13.49 4.70
CA VAL A 51 -1.09 -13.97 3.32
C VAL A 51 -1.74 -12.89 2.46
N THR A 52 -2.67 -12.12 3.01
CA THR A 52 -3.31 -11.02 2.28
C THR A 52 -2.30 -9.92 1.92
N TRP A 53 -1.44 -9.54 2.87
CA TRP A 53 -0.40 -8.55 2.62
C TRP A 53 0.71 -9.10 1.72
N LYS A 54 1.09 -10.36 1.88
CA LYS A 54 2.04 -11.05 0.99
C LYS A 54 1.52 -11.05 -0.44
N LEU A 55 0.24 -11.35 -0.62
CA LEU A 55 -0.40 -11.31 -1.92
C LEU A 55 -0.31 -9.91 -2.52
N ALA A 56 -0.66 -8.87 -1.74
CA ALA A 56 -0.54 -7.48 -2.18
C ALA A 56 0.89 -7.10 -2.59
N LEU A 57 1.91 -7.59 -1.87
CA LEU A 57 3.32 -7.36 -2.16
C LEU A 57 3.84 -8.11 -3.39
N GLU A 58 3.22 -9.24 -3.74
CA GLU A 58 3.66 -10.06 -4.87
C GLU A 58 3.03 -9.64 -6.20
N LEU A 59 1.99 -8.79 -6.17
CA LEU A 59 1.38 -8.26 -7.37
C LEU A 59 2.32 -7.28 -8.09
N ASN A 60 2.46 -7.47 -9.41
CA ASN A 60 3.15 -6.52 -10.28
C ASN A 60 2.33 -5.25 -10.50
N PHE A 61 1.00 -5.36 -10.50
CA PHE A 61 0.08 -4.26 -10.72
C PHE A 61 -1.01 -4.26 -9.64
N LEU A 62 -1.03 -3.23 -8.81
CA LEU A 62 -2.08 -3.05 -7.81
C LEU A 62 -3.28 -2.38 -8.49
N ASN A 63 -4.30 -3.17 -8.80
CA ASN A 63 -5.55 -2.67 -9.34
C ASN A 63 -6.60 -2.50 -8.23
N TRP A 64 -7.52 -1.55 -8.40
CA TRP A 64 -8.62 -1.29 -7.47
C TRP A 64 -9.48 -2.54 -7.20
N VAL A 65 -9.69 -3.37 -8.22
CA VAL A 65 -10.42 -4.65 -8.08
C VAL A 65 -9.70 -5.60 -7.13
N VAL A 66 -8.37 -5.69 -7.22
CA VAL A 66 -7.59 -6.59 -6.36
C VAL A 66 -7.53 -6.06 -4.93
N LEU A 67 -7.41 -4.74 -4.76
CA LEU A 67 -7.49 -4.11 -3.45
C LEU A 67 -8.85 -4.36 -2.79
N PHE A 68 -9.94 -4.16 -3.54
CA PHE A 68 -11.30 -4.43 -3.06
C PHE A 68 -11.47 -5.90 -2.69
N ALA A 69 -11.01 -6.83 -3.52
CA ALA A 69 -11.07 -8.26 -3.22
C ALA A 69 -10.28 -8.63 -1.96
N GLY A 70 -9.09 -8.05 -1.76
CA GLY A 70 -8.29 -8.23 -0.56
C GLY A 70 -9.02 -7.73 0.70
N ILE A 71 -9.56 -6.52 0.67
CA ILE A 71 -10.33 -5.95 1.79
C ILE A 71 -11.58 -6.78 2.07
N ALA A 72 -12.34 -7.15 1.02
CA ALA A 72 -13.53 -7.97 1.14
C ALA A 72 -13.21 -9.34 1.77
N SER A 73 -12.08 -9.95 1.42
CA SER A 73 -11.66 -11.24 2.01
C SER A 73 -11.38 -11.13 3.51
N ILE A 74 -10.76 -10.03 3.95
CA ILE A 74 -10.51 -9.78 5.38
C ILE A 74 -11.84 -9.55 6.10
N ILE A 75 -12.71 -8.69 5.58
CA ILE A 75 -14.03 -8.44 6.18
C ILE A 75 -14.84 -9.74 6.29
N PHE A 76 -14.87 -10.52 5.23
CA PHE A 76 -15.57 -11.80 5.21
C PHE A 76 -15.01 -12.78 6.25
N TYR A 77 -13.69 -12.84 6.40
CA TYR A 77 -13.05 -13.61 7.47
C TYR A 77 -13.52 -13.17 8.86
N TRP A 78 -13.51 -11.86 9.15
CA TRP A 78 -13.95 -11.32 10.45
C TRP A 78 -15.43 -11.62 10.73
N LEU A 79 -16.30 -11.55 9.72
CA LEU A 79 -17.70 -11.92 9.85
C LEU A 79 -17.87 -13.40 10.21
N PHE A 80 -17.18 -14.28 9.48
CA PHE A 80 -17.26 -15.73 9.72
C PHE A 80 -16.78 -16.10 11.11
N VAL A 81 -15.61 -15.63 11.52
CA VAL A 81 -15.04 -16.02 12.81
C VAL A 81 -15.89 -15.52 13.98
N ILE A 82 -16.51 -14.34 13.89
CA ILE A 82 -17.46 -13.85 14.90
C ILE A 82 -18.69 -14.76 14.98
N VAL A 83 -19.28 -15.12 13.84
CA VAL A 83 -20.45 -16.02 13.80
C VAL A 83 -20.10 -17.39 14.41
N PHE A 84 -18.95 -17.96 14.05
CA PHE A 84 -18.55 -19.28 14.53
C PHE A 84 -18.15 -19.32 16.02
N ASN A 85 -17.79 -18.18 16.62
CA ASN A 85 -17.51 -18.06 18.06
C ASN A 85 -18.77 -17.73 18.91
N THR A 86 -19.94 -17.59 18.26
CA THR A 86 -21.22 -17.40 18.96
C THR A 86 -21.66 -18.71 19.63
N ALA A 87 -22.32 -18.63 20.79
CA ALA A 87 -22.74 -19.78 21.60
C ALA A 87 -23.36 -20.94 20.78
N PHE A 88 -24.27 -20.65 19.86
CA PHE A 88 -24.91 -21.67 19.02
C PHE A 88 -23.92 -22.47 18.16
N PHE A 89 -23.01 -21.80 17.44
CA PHE A 89 -22.05 -22.46 16.55
C PHE A 89 -20.89 -23.08 17.31
N SER A 90 -20.43 -22.42 18.37
CA SER A 90 -19.34 -22.93 19.19
C SER A 90 -19.73 -24.24 19.87
N GLN A 91 -20.93 -24.34 20.44
CA GLN A 91 -21.39 -25.58 21.08
C GLN A 91 -21.57 -26.74 20.09
N LEU A 92 -21.83 -26.44 18.82
CA LEU A 92 -21.98 -27.46 17.78
C LEU A 92 -20.64 -28.00 17.28
N ILE A 93 -19.59 -27.17 17.22
CA ILE A 93 -18.30 -27.51 16.61
C ILE A 93 -17.22 -27.75 17.66
N GLN A 94 -16.97 -26.75 18.53
CA GLN A 94 -15.95 -26.77 19.57
C GLN A 94 -16.34 -25.82 20.72
N PRO A 95 -16.79 -26.34 21.88
CA PRO A 95 -17.31 -25.51 22.97
C PRO A 95 -16.31 -24.50 23.54
N GLU A 96 -15.02 -24.83 23.52
CA GLU A 96 -13.96 -23.98 24.07
C GLU A 96 -13.61 -22.77 23.20
N LEU A 97 -14.18 -22.68 21.98
CA LEU A 97 -14.13 -21.46 21.16
C LEU A 97 -15.17 -20.41 21.61
N GLU A 98 -16.03 -20.74 22.57
CA GLU A 98 -17.15 -19.86 22.90
C GLU A 98 -16.63 -18.53 23.44
N ASN A 99 -17.05 -17.46 22.76
CA ASN A 99 -16.66 -16.09 23.06
C ASN A 99 -15.15 -15.80 23.06
N VAL A 100 -14.28 -16.71 22.60
CA VAL A 100 -12.83 -16.46 22.51
C VAL A 100 -12.55 -15.25 21.64
N TYR A 101 -13.23 -15.16 20.49
CA TYR A 101 -13.03 -14.04 19.57
C TYR A 101 -13.48 -12.70 20.14
N PHE A 102 -14.54 -12.65 20.95
CA PHE A 102 -14.95 -11.40 21.60
C PHE A 102 -13.91 -10.93 22.63
N ARG A 103 -13.25 -11.85 23.34
CA ARG A 103 -12.11 -11.52 24.21
C ARG A 103 -10.94 -10.95 23.41
N ILE A 104 -10.63 -11.54 22.26
CA ILE A 104 -9.58 -11.05 21.35
C ILE A 104 -9.89 -9.63 20.87
N LEU A 105 -11.13 -9.36 20.46
CA LEU A 105 -11.57 -8.03 20.02
C LEU A 105 -11.43 -6.96 21.13
N GLY A 106 -11.67 -7.34 22.39
CA GLY A 106 -11.52 -6.47 23.55
C GLY A 106 -10.06 -6.27 24.01
N ASN A 107 -9.12 -7.10 23.55
CA ASN A 107 -7.74 -7.09 24.02
C ASN A 107 -6.83 -6.27 23.08
N SER A 108 -6.39 -5.08 23.51
CA SER A 108 -5.52 -4.20 22.69
C SER A 108 -4.19 -4.85 22.29
N LYS A 109 -3.64 -5.73 23.14
CA LYS A 109 -2.39 -6.46 22.83
C LYS A 109 -2.62 -7.46 21.69
N ALA A 110 -3.80 -8.05 21.60
CA ALA A 110 -4.14 -8.99 20.52
C ALA A 110 -4.11 -8.29 19.15
N TRP A 111 -4.65 -7.07 19.06
CA TRP A 111 -4.59 -6.27 17.84
C TRP A 111 -3.16 -5.93 17.41
N ILE A 112 -2.29 -5.60 18.36
CA ILE A 112 -0.87 -5.34 18.06
C ILE A 112 -0.25 -6.60 17.47
N VAL A 113 -0.49 -7.78 18.06
CA VAL A 113 0.04 -9.04 17.51
C VAL A 113 -0.54 -9.34 16.13
N ILE A 114 -1.86 -9.25 15.95
CA ILE A 114 -2.54 -9.54 14.68
C ILE A 114 -2.04 -8.63 13.55
N LEU A 115 -1.72 -7.36 13.85
CA LEU A 115 -1.29 -6.39 12.83
C LEU A 115 0.22 -6.28 12.67
N PHE A 116 1.02 -6.35 13.73
CA PHE A 116 2.47 -6.19 13.63
C PHE A 116 3.21 -7.50 13.36
N LEU A 117 2.75 -8.63 13.91
CA LEU A 117 3.43 -9.91 13.70
C LEU A 117 3.54 -10.28 12.20
N PRO A 118 2.50 -10.08 11.37
CA PRO A 118 2.63 -10.37 9.95
C PRO A 118 3.61 -9.43 9.23
N LEU A 119 3.72 -8.16 9.65
CA LEU A 119 4.72 -7.23 9.08
C LEU A 119 6.14 -7.74 9.35
N VAL A 120 6.41 -8.15 10.59
CA VAL A 120 7.72 -8.72 10.99
C VAL A 120 8.01 -9.99 10.18
N ALA A 121 7.03 -10.87 10.02
CA ALA A 121 7.16 -12.09 9.25
C ALA A 121 7.44 -11.85 7.75
N LEU A 122 7.00 -10.71 7.20
CA LEU A 122 7.23 -10.31 5.80
C LEU A 122 8.56 -9.60 5.56
N LEU A 123 9.26 -9.13 6.59
CA LEU A 123 10.54 -8.43 6.41
C LEU A 123 11.57 -9.24 5.61
N PRO A 124 11.77 -10.55 5.85
CA PRO A 124 12.72 -11.34 5.06
C PRO A 124 12.30 -11.46 3.60
N ASP A 125 11.00 -11.61 3.33
CA ASP A 125 10.46 -11.67 1.96
C ASP A 125 10.76 -10.40 1.19
N ILE A 126 10.46 -9.23 1.78
CA ILE A 126 10.69 -7.93 1.18
C ILE A 126 12.19 -7.72 0.96
N THR A 127 13.02 -8.04 1.95
CA THR A 127 14.48 -7.89 1.89
C THR A 127 15.05 -8.73 0.75
N VAL A 128 14.71 -10.02 0.71
CA VAL A 128 15.16 -10.92 -0.36
C VAL A 128 14.66 -10.42 -1.71
N LYS A 129 13.37 -10.09 -1.85
CA LYS A 129 12.81 -9.59 -3.11
C LYS A 129 13.54 -8.34 -3.62
N TYR A 130 13.78 -7.37 -2.74
CA TYR A 130 14.44 -6.12 -3.10
C TYR A 130 15.91 -6.32 -3.45
N VAL A 131 16.65 -7.09 -2.66
CA VAL A 131 18.05 -7.44 -2.92
C VAL A 131 18.18 -8.13 -4.28
N TRP A 132 17.34 -9.13 -4.56
CA TRP A 132 17.37 -9.82 -5.85
C TRP A 132 17.08 -8.87 -7.02
N LYS A 133 16.10 -7.98 -6.86
CA LYS A 133 15.73 -6.99 -7.89
C LYS A 133 16.85 -5.97 -8.15
N LEU A 134 17.61 -5.60 -7.12
CA LEU A 134 18.75 -4.68 -7.24
C LEU A 134 19.93 -5.31 -7.97
N TYR A 135 20.30 -6.55 -7.63
CA TYR A 135 21.46 -7.21 -8.21
C TYR A 135 21.18 -7.89 -9.56
N ARG A 136 19.94 -8.34 -9.79
CA ARG A 136 19.53 -9.04 -11.02
C ARG A 136 18.11 -8.65 -11.40
N PRO A 137 17.91 -7.47 -12.00
CA PRO A 137 16.60 -7.07 -12.49
C PRO A 137 16.15 -8.01 -13.61
N ASP A 138 14.89 -8.44 -13.52
CA ASP A 138 14.27 -9.27 -14.54
C ASP A 138 14.03 -8.46 -15.83
N ASP A 139 13.84 -9.14 -16.96
CA ASP A 139 13.55 -8.44 -18.22
C ASP A 139 12.21 -7.70 -18.16
N SER A 140 11.24 -8.23 -17.41
CA SER A 140 9.98 -7.53 -17.14
C SER A 140 10.21 -6.20 -16.39
N ASP A 141 11.09 -6.18 -15.40
CA ASP A 141 11.45 -4.97 -14.65
C ASP A 141 12.14 -3.93 -15.53
N LYS A 142 12.99 -4.37 -16.46
CA LYS A 142 13.64 -3.48 -17.44
C LYS A 142 12.61 -2.85 -18.39
N ILE A 143 11.63 -3.64 -18.85
CA ILE A 143 10.54 -3.13 -19.71
C ILE A 143 9.71 -2.09 -18.95
N VAL A 144 9.32 -2.39 -17.71
CA VAL A 144 8.57 -1.46 -16.86
C VAL A 144 9.39 -0.19 -16.59
N ALA A 145 10.68 -0.30 -16.26
CA ALA A 145 11.55 0.86 -16.10
C ALA A 145 11.65 1.70 -17.38
N SER A 146 11.74 1.05 -18.55
CA SER A 146 11.78 1.72 -19.85
C SER A 146 10.46 2.41 -20.22
N SER A 147 9.30 1.85 -19.84
CA SER A 147 7.99 2.46 -20.08
C SER A 147 7.80 3.72 -19.24
N PHE A 148 8.21 3.68 -17.96
CA PHE A 148 8.19 4.88 -17.11
C PHE A 148 9.11 5.98 -17.65
N ASN A 149 10.31 5.62 -18.13
CA ASN A 149 11.24 6.60 -18.71
C ASN A 149 10.69 7.22 -20.02
N ARG A 150 10.06 6.41 -20.87
CA ARG A 150 9.37 6.90 -22.08
C ARG A 150 8.24 7.85 -21.74
N GLU A 151 7.40 7.51 -20.77
CA GLU A 151 6.28 8.34 -20.34
C GLU A 151 6.74 9.71 -19.82
N GLY A 152 7.78 9.74 -18.97
CA GLY A 152 8.40 10.99 -18.53
C GLY A 152 8.94 11.83 -19.69
N SER A 153 9.56 11.20 -20.69
CA SER A 153 10.05 11.87 -21.89
C SER A 153 8.92 12.50 -22.72
N TYR A 154 7.77 11.81 -22.83
CA TYR A 154 6.59 12.35 -23.51
C TYR A 154 6.02 13.55 -22.77
N VAL A 155 5.89 13.47 -21.44
CA VAL A 155 5.39 14.59 -20.62
C VAL A 155 6.29 15.81 -20.78
N GLN A 156 7.62 15.64 -20.71
CA GLN A 156 8.56 16.75 -20.89
C GLN A 156 8.45 17.38 -22.29
N SER A 157 8.28 16.55 -23.33
CA SER A 157 8.10 17.06 -24.69
C SER A 157 6.82 17.88 -24.85
N TRP A 158 5.74 17.49 -24.15
CA TRP A 158 4.46 18.21 -24.16
C TRP A 158 4.57 19.55 -23.43
N ILE A 159 5.26 19.58 -22.28
CA ILE A 159 5.52 20.81 -21.51
C ILE A 159 6.32 21.79 -22.36
N ASN A 160 7.46 21.37 -22.92
CA ASN A 160 8.30 22.25 -23.75
C ASN A 160 7.53 22.78 -24.98
N LYS A 161 6.67 21.96 -25.58
CA LYS A 161 5.80 22.38 -26.70
C LYS A 161 4.76 23.41 -26.24
N SER A 162 4.19 23.23 -25.06
CA SER A 162 3.21 24.18 -24.50
C SER A 162 3.85 25.52 -24.12
N GLU A 163 5.03 25.51 -23.49
CA GLU A 163 5.78 26.72 -23.15
C GLU A 163 6.23 27.49 -24.41
N GLY A 164 6.70 26.78 -25.43
CA GLY A 164 7.02 27.40 -26.73
C GLY A 164 5.80 28.07 -27.36
N SER A 165 4.62 27.45 -27.26
CA SER A 165 3.37 28.04 -27.79
C SER A 165 2.90 29.27 -27.01
N THR A 166 3.07 29.30 -25.69
CA THR A 166 2.74 30.47 -24.87
C THR A 166 3.69 31.63 -25.15
N HIS A 167 5.00 31.38 -25.25
CA HIS A 167 5.98 32.41 -25.59
C HIS A 167 5.72 33.04 -26.96
N ILE A 168 5.37 32.23 -27.97
CA ILE A 168 4.97 32.73 -29.28
C ILE A 168 3.71 33.60 -29.15
N SER A 169 2.70 33.15 -28.41
CA SER A 169 1.47 33.94 -28.22
C SER A 169 1.70 35.28 -27.50
N ASP A 170 2.60 35.30 -26.52
CA ASP A 170 2.99 36.51 -25.78
C ASP A 170 3.79 37.49 -26.65
N GLU A 171 4.69 36.97 -27.49
CA GLU A 171 5.45 37.77 -28.46
C GLU A 171 4.52 38.37 -29.53
N PHE A 172 3.57 37.58 -30.06
CA PHE A 172 2.53 38.09 -30.96
C PHE A 172 1.66 39.16 -30.28
N ALA A 173 1.29 38.96 -29.01
CA ALA A 173 0.50 39.94 -28.25
C ALA A 173 1.30 41.22 -27.95
N ALA A 174 2.61 41.11 -27.68
CA ALA A 174 3.50 42.24 -27.48
C ALA A 174 3.71 43.02 -28.78
N ASN A 175 3.98 42.34 -29.89
CA ASN A 175 4.18 42.97 -31.20
C ASN A 175 2.91 43.70 -31.68
N LYS A 176 1.72 43.12 -31.49
CA LYS A 176 0.44 43.78 -31.80
C LYS A 176 0.21 45.06 -30.99
N ARG A 177 0.68 45.14 -29.73
CA ARG A 177 0.62 46.37 -28.92
C ARG A 177 1.59 47.44 -29.43
N VAL A 178 2.75 47.06 -29.95
CA VAL A 178 3.73 48.00 -30.51
C VAL A 178 3.22 48.59 -31.82
N VAL A 179 2.66 47.77 -32.71
CA VAL A 179 2.13 48.20 -34.02
C VAL A 179 0.82 48.98 -33.89
N GLY A 180 0.01 48.73 -32.85
CA GLY A 180 -1.25 49.44 -32.59
C GLY A 180 -1.10 50.81 -31.90
N ARG A 181 0.12 51.33 -31.68
CA ARG A 181 0.29 52.68 -31.13
C ARG A 181 0.01 53.71 -32.23
N PRO A 182 -0.87 54.72 -31.99
CA PRO A 182 -1.03 55.82 -32.93
C PRO A 182 0.32 56.53 -33.06
N VAL A 183 0.74 56.79 -34.30
CA VAL A 183 1.89 57.62 -34.61
C VAL A 183 1.64 58.96 -33.91
N GLN A 184 2.43 59.28 -32.89
CA GLN A 184 2.38 60.61 -32.30
C GLN A 184 2.85 61.57 -33.39
N GLU A 185 1.91 62.37 -33.92
CA GLU A 185 2.19 63.51 -34.79
C GLU A 185 3.21 64.41 -34.08
N PHE A 186 4.44 64.40 -34.57
CA PHE A 186 5.43 65.42 -34.25
C PHE A 186 5.01 66.72 -34.94
N ASN A 187 4.12 67.47 -34.28
CA ASN A 187 3.83 68.85 -34.62
C ASN A 187 4.76 69.79 -33.84
N HIS A 188 5.26 70.79 -34.57
CA HIS A 188 6.03 71.98 -34.17
C HIS A 188 7.51 71.83 -33.83
N ILE A 189 8.38 72.31 -34.74
CA ILE A 189 9.23 73.52 -34.59
C ILE A 189 9.46 74.08 -36.03
N SER A 190 8.61 75.00 -36.50
CA SER A 190 8.87 76.43 -36.73
C SER A 190 10.16 76.78 -37.48
N ASN A 191 9.95 77.33 -38.69
CA ASN A 191 10.72 78.32 -39.45
C ASN A 191 12.03 78.83 -38.85
N GLU A 192 13.07 78.82 -39.70
CA GLU A 192 14.17 79.78 -39.92
C GLU A 192 15.11 79.05 -40.92
N ASP A 193 15.68 79.56 -42.02
CA ASP A 193 15.66 80.81 -42.76
C ASP A 193 16.35 80.54 -44.12
N PHE A 194 16.02 81.38 -45.11
CA PHE A 194 16.62 81.59 -46.45
C PHE A 194 16.31 80.62 -47.60
#